data_AF-B1KJE6-F1
#
_entry.id   AF-B1KJE6-F1
#
_cell.length_a   1.000
_cell.length_b   1.000
_cell.length_c   1.000
_cell.angle_alpha   90.00
_cell.angle_beta   90.00
_cell.angle_gamma   90.00
#
_symmetry.space_group_name_H-M   'P 1'
#
loop_
_entity.id
_entity.type
_entity.pdbx_description
1 polymer ?
#
loop_
_entity_poly.entity_id
_entity_poly.type
_entity_poly.pdbx_seq_one_letter_code
_entity_poly.pdbx_strand_id
1 'polypeptide(L)'
;MKRLLRDPKIKAKVDKLLAQMTLEQKIGQMIQVERLSCTPDEVKHYHLGSVFSGAGSAPDDNSPKGWTEMLDQYWLASTEKDEQHLGVPILYGVDAIHGHNNVKGATIFPHNIGLGAADDPSLVGHIAAVTSIEVLATGVDWVFAPNLAVAQDPHWGRTYESFSESPQIAVKYAERIINGFHKGFNEIGVLTCVKHWVGDGGTSHGIDHGNTLLDFADLKNIHMQPYYAALEAGALTVMASFSSWNGNKCHGNRALLTDMLKGEMQFQGFILSDMDGIDYLSDDYYTCVETAVNAGIDMFMLTNHWQMFIEHLKSHVELGRVPMSRIDDAVRRILSVKVKAGVFEKVQPSLRVGANSGNFGSFAHREVAREAVRKSMVLLKNDANMLPLNKSSRILVAGKNAHNRGNQCGGFTLDWQGRTGNSAIEGGSSIWDGIKAVAPNATLISSLDELNDTQEQDLDKYEVAILVIGEQPYAEGVGDIRESDEIIVEMGSQIDGQINLLQPYGKSLELAKLHPEDGELIRRFEAQGISVVTVLVSGRPLIINPELNSSNAFIAAWLPGSEGQGVSDLIFGDDNFSGKLSFTWPKQLKTLNTDSTALFSVGFGLKY
;
A
#
# COMPACT_ATOMS: atom_id res chain seq x y z
N MET A 1 26.14 -3.66 -3.20
CA MET A 1 25.34 -2.41 -3.16
C MET A 1 26.05 -1.26 -3.88
N LYS A 2 25.36 -0.58 -4.81
CA LYS A 2 25.88 0.60 -5.53
C LYS A 2 26.13 1.74 -4.55
N ARG A 3 27.28 2.41 -4.63
CA ARG A 3 27.64 3.54 -3.75
C ARG A 3 27.05 4.87 -4.25
N LEU A 4 25.73 4.90 -4.46
CA LEU A 4 25.02 5.97 -5.18
C LEU A 4 25.19 7.36 -4.54
N LEU A 5 25.34 7.41 -3.22
CA LEU A 5 25.43 8.66 -2.45
C LEU A 5 26.87 9.02 -2.04
N ARG A 6 27.87 8.18 -2.38
CA ARG A 6 29.29 8.46 -2.12
C ARG A 6 29.98 9.20 -3.27
N ASP A 7 29.23 9.71 -4.24
CA ASP A 7 29.75 10.57 -5.30
C ASP A 7 30.45 11.79 -4.68
N PRO A 8 31.72 12.08 -5.03
CA PRO A 8 32.47 13.23 -4.51
C PRO A 8 31.76 14.57 -4.69
N LYS A 9 30.99 14.75 -5.77
CA LYS A 9 30.22 15.98 -6.02
C LYS A 9 29.04 16.11 -5.06
N ILE A 10 28.31 15.02 -4.83
CA ILE A 10 27.24 14.98 -3.83
C ILE A 10 27.81 15.30 -2.45
N LYS A 11 28.88 14.59 -2.07
CA LYS A 11 29.55 14.80 -0.78
C LYS A 11 29.99 16.24 -0.59
N ALA A 12 30.64 16.85 -1.58
CA ALA A 12 31.11 18.24 -1.50
C ALA A 12 29.96 19.25 -1.35
N LYS A 13 28.87 19.07 -2.09
CA LYS A 13 27.67 19.94 -1.97
C LYS A 13 27.03 19.80 -0.59
N VAL A 14 26.90 18.57 -0.09
CA VAL A 14 26.33 18.29 1.23
C VAL A 14 27.22 18.83 2.35
N ASP A 15 28.53 18.61 2.30
CA ASP A 15 29.49 19.15 3.28
C ASP A 15 29.41 20.68 3.37
N LYS A 16 29.31 21.35 2.21
CA LYS A 16 29.18 22.80 2.14
C LYS A 16 27.86 23.30 2.75
N LEU A 17 26.74 22.63 2.49
CA LEU A 17 25.45 22.99 3.07
C LEU A 17 25.45 22.76 4.58
N LEU A 18 25.85 21.57 5.03
CA LEU A 18 25.84 21.19 6.44
C LEU A 18 26.71 22.12 7.30
N ALA A 19 27.83 22.60 6.77
CA ALA A 19 28.72 23.53 7.47
C ALA A 19 28.14 24.95 7.66
N GLN A 20 27.11 25.33 6.87
CA GLN A 20 26.42 26.62 6.99
C GLN A 20 25.19 26.54 7.89
N MET A 21 24.73 25.33 8.23
CA MET A 21 23.47 25.16 8.94
C MET A 21 23.59 25.37 10.45
N THR A 22 22.66 26.12 11.02
CA THR A 22 22.45 26.18 12.47
C THR A 22 21.86 24.85 12.99
N LEU A 23 21.79 24.70 14.32
CA LEU A 23 21.12 23.54 14.92
C LEU A 23 19.64 23.49 14.52
N GLU A 24 18.95 24.63 14.54
CA GLU A 24 17.53 24.75 14.17
C GLU A 24 17.29 24.34 12.72
N GLN A 25 18.15 24.78 11.79
CA GLN A 25 18.06 24.38 10.39
C GLN A 25 18.32 22.88 10.21
N LYS A 26 19.23 22.30 10.99
CA LYS A 26 19.51 20.86 10.97
C LYS A 26 18.33 20.05 11.49
N ILE A 27 17.77 20.44 12.64
CA ILE A 27 16.56 19.83 13.20
C ILE A 27 15.41 19.95 12.20
N GLY A 28 15.19 21.12 11.61
CA GLY A 28 14.16 21.33 10.59
C GLY A 28 14.24 20.33 9.43
N GLN A 29 15.45 20.03 8.94
CA GLN A 29 15.64 19.01 7.90
C GLN A 29 15.25 17.59 8.31
N MET A 30 15.25 17.28 9.60
CA MET A 30 14.84 16.00 10.16
C MET A 30 13.32 15.89 10.33
N ILE A 31 12.54 16.93 10.02
CA ILE A 31 11.09 16.93 10.21
C ILE A 31 10.37 16.76 8.86
N GLN A 32 9.38 15.87 8.86
CA GLN A 32 8.33 15.78 7.86
C GLN A 32 6.97 16.02 8.54
N VAL A 33 6.21 17.02 8.07
CA VAL A 33 4.92 17.39 8.69
C VAL A 33 3.75 17.11 7.73
N GLU A 34 2.63 16.64 8.27
CA GLU A 34 1.39 16.46 7.50
C GLU A 34 0.87 17.83 7.03
N ARG A 35 0.37 17.90 5.80
CA ARG A 35 0.01 19.17 5.14
C ARG A 35 -1.12 19.96 5.82
N LEU A 36 -1.99 19.32 6.59
CA LEU A 36 -3.05 19.95 7.38
C LEU A 36 -2.54 20.46 8.72
N SER A 37 -1.37 20.01 9.16
CA SER A 37 -0.74 20.38 10.43
C SER A 37 0.30 21.50 10.29
N CYS A 38 0.57 21.98 9.07
CA CYS A 38 1.48 23.11 8.83
C CYS A 38 1.08 23.97 7.62
N THR A 39 1.41 25.25 7.72
CA THR A 39 1.32 26.23 6.63
C THR A 39 2.62 26.34 5.83
N PRO A 40 2.60 26.85 4.59
CA PRO A 40 3.83 27.17 3.85
C PRO A 40 4.76 28.12 4.62
N ASP A 41 4.24 29.13 5.32
CA ASP A 41 5.06 30.05 6.11
C ASP A 41 5.79 29.33 7.25
N GLU A 42 5.15 28.35 7.89
CA GLU A 42 5.79 27.52 8.92
C GLU A 42 6.89 26.62 8.34
N VAL A 43 6.72 26.12 7.10
CA VAL A 43 7.80 25.39 6.39
C VAL A 43 9.05 26.25 6.29
N LYS A 44 8.92 27.53 5.93
CA LYS A 44 10.04 28.47 5.88
C LYS A 44 10.59 28.75 7.29
N HIS A 45 9.70 29.08 8.22
CA HIS A 45 10.06 29.51 9.58
C HIS A 45 10.83 28.43 10.35
N TYR A 46 10.42 27.16 10.24
CA TYR A 46 11.04 26.03 10.93
C TYR A 46 12.04 25.25 10.07
N HIS A 47 12.35 25.75 8.87
CA HIS A 47 13.29 25.10 7.93
C HIS A 47 12.95 23.64 7.63
N LEU A 48 11.65 23.32 7.53
CA LEU A 48 11.16 21.95 7.45
C LEU A 48 11.80 21.20 6.26
N GLY A 49 12.17 19.95 6.50
CA GLY A 49 12.83 19.09 5.52
C GLY A 49 11.87 18.49 4.52
N SER A 50 10.63 18.27 4.93
CA SER A 50 9.59 17.64 4.12
C SER A 50 8.19 18.00 4.59
N VAL A 51 7.23 17.90 3.68
CA VAL A 51 5.79 17.87 3.94
C VAL A 51 5.24 16.59 3.32
N PHE A 52 4.12 16.07 3.83
CA PHE A 52 3.44 14.94 3.21
C PHE A 52 1.92 15.08 3.23
N SER A 53 1.28 14.29 2.37
CA SER A 53 -0.15 14.02 2.44
C SER A 53 -0.34 12.57 2.87
N GLY A 54 -0.96 12.36 4.04
CA GLY A 54 -1.42 11.04 4.46
C GLY A 54 -2.56 10.51 3.57
N ALA A 55 -2.96 9.25 3.75
CA ALA A 55 -4.09 8.68 3.02
C ALA A 55 -5.39 9.47 3.28
N GLY A 56 -6.07 9.93 2.23
CA GLY A 56 -7.22 10.85 2.34
C GLY A 56 -6.89 12.33 2.42
N SER A 57 -5.63 12.71 2.65
CA SER A 57 -5.20 14.11 2.71
C SER A 57 -4.94 14.65 1.31
N ALA A 58 -5.89 15.42 0.79
CA ALA A 58 -5.82 16.03 -0.54
C ALA A 58 -6.19 17.53 -0.44
N PRO A 59 -5.77 18.37 -1.41
CA PRO A 59 -6.34 19.71 -1.58
C PRO A 59 -7.85 19.65 -1.86
N ASP A 60 -8.56 20.74 -1.58
CA ASP A 60 -10.00 20.87 -1.84
C ASP A 60 -10.35 20.55 -3.31
N ASP A 61 -9.55 21.07 -4.25
CA ASP A 61 -9.52 20.62 -5.63
C ASP A 61 -8.57 19.42 -5.78
N ASN A 62 -9.10 18.21 -5.56
CA ASN A 62 -8.35 16.96 -5.72
C ASN A 62 -8.15 16.57 -7.20
N SER A 63 -7.65 17.50 -8.02
CA SER A 63 -7.21 17.29 -9.40
C SER A 63 -5.70 17.51 -9.51
N PRO A 64 -5.02 17.03 -10.57
CA PRO A 64 -3.59 17.31 -10.75
C PRO A 64 -3.23 18.79 -10.63
N LYS A 65 -4.13 19.67 -11.10
CA LYS A 65 -3.97 21.12 -10.99
C LYS A 65 -3.99 21.59 -9.55
N GLY A 66 -5.03 21.28 -8.78
CA GLY A 66 -5.12 21.69 -7.39
C GLY A 66 -3.96 21.17 -6.53
N TRP A 67 -3.46 19.95 -6.83
CA TRP A 67 -2.23 19.45 -6.21
C TRP A 67 -0.99 20.27 -6.58
N THR A 68 -0.76 20.56 -7.86
CA THR A 68 0.40 21.38 -8.24
C THR A 68 0.34 22.79 -7.66
N GLU A 69 -0.84 23.42 -7.60
CA GLU A 69 -1.03 24.74 -6.99
C GLU A 69 -0.74 24.74 -5.49
N MET A 70 -1.14 23.68 -4.78
CA MET A 70 -0.81 23.48 -3.36
C MET A 70 0.69 23.27 -3.16
N LEU A 71 1.31 22.38 -3.92
CA LEU A 71 2.73 22.05 -3.79
C LEU A 71 3.64 23.22 -4.14
N ASP A 72 3.22 24.08 -5.07
CA ASP A 72 3.91 25.32 -5.43
C ASP A 72 4.10 26.23 -4.22
N GLN A 73 3.08 26.38 -3.36
CA GLN A 73 3.18 27.24 -2.17
C GLN A 73 4.26 26.74 -1.20
N TYR A 74 4.26 25.43 -0.91
CA TYR A 74 5.28 24.84 -0.03
C TYR A 74 6.68 24.88 -0.66
N TRP A 75 6.79 24.65 -1.97
CA TRP A 75 8.07 24.75 -2.67
C TRP A 75 8.63 26.17 -2.63
N LEU A 76 7.82 27.18 -2.92
CA LEU A 76 8.22 28.60 -2.88
C LEU A 76 8.70 28.97 -1.48
N ALA A 77 7.94 28.63 -0.43
CA ALA A 77 8.33 28.91 0.95
C ALA A 77 9.66 28.22 1.34
N SER A 78 9.88 26.97 0.93
CA SER A 78 11.11 26.23 1.23
C SER A 78 12.36 26.70 0.45
N THR A 79 12.17 27.44 -0.64
CA THR A 79 13.26 27.87 -1.54
C THR A 79 13.58 29.36 -1.44
N GLU A 80 12.71 30.14 -0.80
CA GLU A 80 12.94 31.54 -0.52
C GLU A 80 14.12 31.71 0.44
N LYS A 81 15.12 32.51 0.05
CA LYS A 81 16.33 32.73 0.85
C LYS A 81 16.31 34.07 1.54
N ASP A 82 16.71 34.08 2.80
CA ASP A 82 16.99 35.28 3.57
C ASP A 82 18.17 35.05 4.53
N GLU A 83 18.43 35.99 5.43
CA GLU A 83 19.54 35.91 6.38
C GLU A 83 19.42 34.71 7.35
N GLN A 84 18.21 34.21 7.60
CA GLN A 84 17.92 33.14 8.56
C GLN A 84 17.55 31.82 7.88
N HIS A 85 17.21 31.81 6.58
CA HIS A 85 16.76 30.63 5.84
C HIS A 85 17.63 30.36 4.59
N LEU A 86 18.29 29.19 4.54
CA LEU A 86 19.21 28.81 3.45
C LEU A 86 18.53 28.46 2.11
N GLY A 87 17.21 28.26 2.09
CA GLY A 87 16.43 27.91 0.91
C GLY A 87 16.71 26.48 0.45
N VAL A 88 16.55 25.51 1.35
CA VAL A 88 16.71 24.08 1.04
C VAL A 88 15.33 23.53 0.65
N PRO A 89 15.10 23.12 -0.61
CA PRO A 89 13.81 22.62 -1.05
C PRO A 89 13.33 21.45 -0.20
N ILE A 90 12.03 21.42 0.11
CA ILE A 90 11.39 20.25 0.74
C ILE A 90 11.34 19.05 -0.20
N LEU A 91 11.22 17.85 0.39
CA LEU A 91 10.63 16.70 -0.30
C LEU A 91 9.12 16.69 -0.01
N TYR A 92 8.28 16.38 -0.99
CA TYR A 92 6.85 16.16 -0.76
C TYR A 92 6.51 14.68 -0.90
N GLY A 93 6.05 14.06 0.18
CA GLY A 93 5.74 12.62 0.25
C GLY A 93 4.24 12.31 0.10
N VAL A 94 3.91 11.19 -0.54
CA VAL A 94 2.55 10.62 -0.56
C VAL A 94 2.61 9.08 -0.52
N ASP A 95 1.56 8.46 0.01
CA ASP A 95 1.30 7.06 -0.28
C ASP A 95 0.82 6.91 -1.73
N ALA A 96 1.49 6.04 -2.49
CA ALA A 96 1.13 5.67 -3.87
C ALA A 96 1.22 4.15 -4.01
N ILE A 97 0.35 3.45 -3.28
CA ILE A 97 0.49 2.02 -2.97
C ILE A 97 0.12 1.12 -4.15
N HIS A 98 -0.88 1.54 -4.94
CA HIS A 98 -1.38 0.79 -6.11
C HIS A 98 -1.82 1.76 -7.22
N GLY A 99 -0.93 2.70 -7.53
CA GLY A 99 -1.22 3.88 -8.36
C GLY A 99 -1.13 5.16 -7.53
N HIS A 100 -1.42 6.32 -8.15
CA HIS A 100 -1.50 7.60 -7.41
C HIS A 100 -2.85 7.73 -6.69
N ASN A 101 -3.06 6.81 -5.76
CA ASN A 101 -4.35 6.37 -5.24
C ASN A 101 -5.10 7.40 -4.38
N ASN A 102 -4.45 8.47 -3.90
CA ASN A 102 -5.12 9.58 -3.20
C ASN A 102 -5.82 10.57 -4.16
N VAL A 103 -5.61 10.48 -5.47
CA VAL A 103 -6.01 11.51 -6.44
C VAL A 103 -7.19 11.07 -7.29
N LYS A 104 -8.21 11.93 -7.42
CA LYS A 104 -9.37 11.62 -8.26
C LYS A 104 -8.95 11.49 -9.71
N GLY A 105 -9.51 10.48 -10.38
CA GLY A 105 -9.23 10.18 -11.78
C GLY A 105 -7.93 9.42 -12.04
N ALA A 106 -7.13 9.11 -11.00
CA ALA A 106 -5.93 8.28 -11.15
C ALA A 106 -6.28 6.87 -11.67
N THR A 107 -5.28 6.21 -12.26
CA THR A 107 -5.34 4.79 -12.56
C THR A 107 -5.10 4.00 -11.28
N ILE A 108 -6.03 3.12 -10.91
CA ILE A 108 -5.90 2.28 -9.70
C ILE A 108 -5.62 0.85 -10.13
N PHE A 109 -4.44 0.36 -9.76
CA PHE A 109 -3.99 -1.00 -10.06
C PHE A 109 -4.53 -2.01 -9.04
N PRO A 110 -4.47 -3.32 -9.35
CA PRO A 110 -4.68 -4.34 -8.33
C PRO A 110 -3.74 -4.13 -7.14
N HIS A 111 -4.22 -4.38 -5.93
CA HIS A 111 -3.35 -4.40 -4.75
C HIS A 111 -2.30 -5.51 -4.83
N ASN A 112 -1.25 -5.39 -4.03
CA ASN A 112 -0.04 -6.21 -4.11
C ASN A 112 -0.31 -7.71 -4.04
N ILE A 113 -1.29 -8.17 -3.25
CA ILE A 113 -1.68 -9.60 -3.21
C ILE A 113 -2.05 -10.14 -4.59
N GLY A 114 -2.82 -9.37 -5.37
CA GLY A 114 -3.17 -9.73 -6.74
C GLY A 114 -1.98 -9.65 -7.68
N LEU A 115 -1.12 -8.63 -7.53
CA LEU A 115 0.11 -8.53 -8.31
C LEU A 115 1.09 -9.68 -8.02
N GLY A 116 1.12 -10.19 -6.79
CA GLY A 116 1.90 -11.37 -6.46
C GLY A 116 1.32 -12.62 -7.10
N ALA A 117 -0.01 -12.73 -7.19
CA ALA A 117 -0.65 -13.83 -7.90
C ALA A 117 -0.34 -13.84 -9.41
N ALA A 118 -0.02 -12.67 -9.98
CA ALA A 118 0.43 -12.56 -11.37
C ALA A 118 1.84 -13.12 -11.63
N ASP A 119 2.73 -13.14 -10.62
CA ASP A 119 4.18 -13.46 -10.71
C ASP A 119 4.85 -12.94 -12.01
N ASP A 120 4.58 -11.67 -12.36
CA ASP A 120 5.09 -10.99 -13.55
C ASP A 120 5.92 -9.75 -13.17
N PRO A 121 7.24 -9.91 -12.98
CA PRO A 121 8.12 -8.79 -12.63
C PRO A 121 8.17 -7.69 -13.70
N SER A 122 7.92 -8.02 -14.98
CA SER A 122 7.92 -7.02 -16.05
C SER A 122 6.71 -6.11 -15.95
N LEU A 123 5.52 -6.71 -15.74
CA LEU A 123 4.28 -5.97 -15.53
C LEU A 123 4.42 -5.04 -14.32
N VAL A 124 4.94 -5.52 -13.18
CA VAL A 124 5.10 -4.68 -11.99
C VAL A 124 6.07 -3.51 -12.22
N GLY A 125 7.12 -3.70 -13.02
CA GLY A 125 7.99 -2.60 -13.46
C GLY A 125 7.28 -1.57 -14.35
N HIS A 126 6.34 -2.02 -15.19
CA HIS A 126 5.49 -1.13 -16.00
C HIS A 126 4.49 -0.35 -15.13
N ILE A 127 3.86 -1.02 -14.15
CA ILE A 127 2.97 -0.39 -13.17
C ILE A 127 3.72 0.74 -12.44
N ALA A 128 4.92 0.45 -11.90
CA ALA A 128 5.73 1.48 -11.23
C ALA A 128 6.08 2.67 -12.14
N ALA A 129 6.36 2.40 -13.43
CA ALA A 129 6.62 3.47 -14.39
C ALA A 129 5.38 4.34 -14.69
N VAL A 130 4.19 3.72 -14.80
CA VAL A 130 2.92 4.44 -14.96
C VAL A 130 2.62 5.26 -13.71
N THR A 131 2.74 4.66 -12.53
CA THR A 131 2.57 5.38 -11.25
C THR A 131 3.52 6.56 -11.15
N SER A 132 4.78 6.43 -11.57
CA SER A 132 5.74 7.55 -11.60
C SER A 132 5.24 8.72 -12.46
N ILE A 133 4.66 8.43 -13.63
CA ILE A 133 4.10 9.46 -14.53
C ILE A 133 2.89 10.15 -13.88
N GLU A 134 1.98 9.39 -13.26
CA GLU A 134 0.79 9.95 -12.63
C GLU A 134 1.13 10.76 -11.37
N VAL A 135 2.10 10.33 -10.57
CA VAL A 135 2.61 11.07 -9.40
C VAL A 135 3.24 12.40 -9.82
N LEU A 136 4.05 12.40 -10.88
CA LEU A 136 4.64 13.64 -11.41
C LEU A 136 3.59 14.61 -11.96
N ALA A 137 2.43 14.11 -12.44
CA ALA A 137 1.34 14.96 -12.88
C ALA A 137 0.80 15.88 -11.78
N THR A 138 0.96 15.50 -10.51
CA THR A 138 0.55 16.29 -9.35
C THR A 138 1.70 17.07 -8.72
N GLY A 139 2.89 17.06 -9.33
CA GLY A 139 4.09 17.77 -8.85
C GLY A 139 4.84 17.08 -7.71
N VAL A 140 4.33 15.94 -7.23
CA VAL A 140 4.93 15.13 -6.15
C VAL A 140 6.19 14.42 -6.67
N ASP A 141 7.20 14.25 -5.80
CA ASP A 141 8.47 13.65 -6.18
C ASP A 141 9.02 12.59 -5.20
N TRP A 142 8.23 12.19 -4.21
CA TRP A 142 8.55 11.10 -3.29
C TRP A 142 7.31 10.28 -2.95
N VAL A 143 7.39 8.96 -3.14
CA VAL A 143 6.32 8.00 -2.85
C VAL A 143 6.71 7.02 -1.74
N PHE A 144 5.75 6.68 -0.90
CA PHE A 144 5.90 5.66 0.15
C PHE A 144 5.57 4.26 -0.39
N ALA A 145 6.36 3.83 -1.38
CA ALA A 145 6.24 2.53 -2.03
C ALA A 145 7.62 2.03 -2.50
N PRO A 146 7.82 0.71 -2.67
CA PRO A 146 6.86 -0.37 -2.41
C PRO A 146 6.73 -0.78 -0.93
N ASN A 147 5.57 -1.34 -0.57
CA ASN A 147 5.44 -2.19 0.61
C ASN A 147 6.07 -3.57 0.30
N LEU A 148 7.04 -3.98 1.11
CA LEU A 148 7.81 -5.21 0.98
C LEU A 148 7.54 -6.20 2.13
N ALA A 149 6.45 -5.99 2.87
CA ALA A 149 5.98 -6.93 3.87
C ALA A 149 5.86 -8.33 3.28
N VAL A 150 6.11 -9.33 4.11
CA VAL A 150 5.90 -10.75 3.80
C VAL A 150 4.87 -11.25 4.80
N ALA A 151 3.59 -11.01 4.47
CA ALA A 151 2.47 -11.32 5.36
C ALA A 151 2.41 -12.83 5.64
N GLN A 152 2.46 -13.19 6.93
CA GLN A 152 2.37 -14.56 7.40
C GLN A 152 0.97 -14.89 7.90
N ASP A 153 0.19 -13.95 8.41
CA ASP A 153 -1.14 -14.26 8.97
C ASP A 153 -2.23 -13.42 8.29
N PRO A 154 -3.22 -14.05 7.59
CA PRO A 154 -4.30 -13.32 6.93
C PRO A 154 -5.23 -12.60 7.92
N HIS A 155 -5.13 -12.82 9.23
CA HIS A 155 -5.83 -11.95 10.18
C HIS A 155 -5.38 -10.49 10.09
N TRP A 156 -4.17 -10.23 9.58
CA TRP A 156 -3.63 -8.89 9.43
C TRP A 156 -4.38 -8.05 8.40
N GLY A 157 -4.83 -6.87 8.84
CA GLY A 157 -5.58 -5.93 8.02
C GLY A 157 -4.81 -5.30 6.85
N ARG A 158 -3.52 -5.58 6.72
CA ARG A 158 -2.67 -5.14 5.59
C ARG A 158 -2.15 -6.29 4.73
N THR A 159 -2.73 -7.48 4.87
CA THR A 159 -2.33 -8.66 4.06
C THR A 159 -2.33 -8.35 2.56
N TYR A 160 -3.28 -7.54 2.08
CA TYR A 160 -3.37 -7.17 0.66
C TYR A 160 -2.21 -6.30 0.16
N GLU A 161 -1.49 -5.63 1.05
CA GLU A 161 -0.30 -4.84 0.72
C GLU A 161 0.96 -5.71 0.59
N SER A 162 0.90 -6.99 0.98
CA SER A 162 1.95 -7.96 0.75
C SER A 162 1.76 -8.66 -0.59
N PHE A 163 2.85 -8.85 -1.34
CA PHE A 163 2.80 -9.61 -2.60
C PHE A 163 2.58 -11.11 -2.35
N SER A 164 3.12 -11.66 -1.27
CA SER A 164 3.13 -13.10 -1.00
C SER A 164 3.46 -13.40 0.46
N GLU A 165 3.10 -14.59 0.93
CA GLU A 165 3.64 -15.16 2.17
C GLU A 165 5.09 -15.66 2.03
N SER A 166 5.61 -15.72 0.80
CA SER A 166 7.01 -16.04 0.50
C SER A 166 7.80 -14.79 0.14
N PRO A 167 9.03 -14.60 0.67
CA PRO A 167 9.85 -13.44 0.32
C PRO A 167 10.28 -13.41 -1.15
N GLN A 168 10.23 -14.55 -1.86
CA GLN A 168 10.80 -14.67 -3.21
C GLN A 168 10.10 -13.77 -4.23
N ILE A 169 8.78 -13.62 -4.15
CA ILE A 169 8.04 -12.73 -5.06
C ILE A 169 8.41 -11.27 -4.79
N ALA A 170 8.42 -10.85 -3.52
CA ALA A 170 8.82 -9.50 -3.14
C ALA A 170 10.27 -9.18 -3.56
N VAL A 171 11.20 -10.15 -3.44
CA VAL A 171 12.59 -10.02 -3.93
C VAL A 171 12.63 -9.80 -5.46
N LYS A 172 11.89 -10.59 -6.24
CA LYS A 172 11.82 -10.43 -7.72
C LYS A 172 11.27 -9.04 -8.11
N TYR A 173 10.32 -8.52 -7.35
CA TYR A 173 9.61 -7.29 -7.68
C TYR A 173 10.36 -6.03 -7.22
N ALA A 174 11.06 -6.09 -6.09
CA ALA A 174 11.75 -4.94 -5.50
C ALA A 174 12.63 -4.20 -6.53
N GLU A 175 13.48 -4.91 -7.28
CA GLU A 175 14.32 -4.28 -8.30
C GLU A 175 13.50 -3.61 -9.41
N ARG A 176 12.44 -4.27 -9.88
CA ARG A 176 11.61 -3.79 -10.99
C ARG A 176 10.83 -2.53 -10.61
N ILE A 177 10.30 -2.48 -9.39
CA ILE A 177 9.59 -1.31 -8.86
C ILE A 177 10.55 -0.13 -8.71
N ILE A 178 11.69 -0.34 -8.03
CA ILE A 178 12.68 0.73 -7.81
C ILE A 178 13.17 1.29 -9.15
N ASN A 179 13.51 0.44 -10.12
CA ASN A 179 13.93 0.89 -11.45
C ASN A 179 12.79 1.57 -12.24
N GLY A 180 11.54 1.15 -12.03
CA GLY A 180 10.36 1.75 -12.65
C GLY A 180 10.17 3.21 -12.23
N PHE A 181 10.37 3.50 -10.94
CA PHE A 181 10.31 4.86 -10.39
C PHE A 181 11.59 5.67 -10.63
N HIS A 182 12.78 5.05 -10.60
CA HIS A 182 14.07 5.76 -10.70
C HIS A 182 14.53 5.98 -12.16
N LYS A 183 13.63 6.34 -13.08
CA LYS A 183 13.93 6.64 -14.49
C LYS A 183 14.47 8.07 -14.70
N GLY A 184 15.59 8.37 -14.04
CA GLY A 184 16.25 9.68 -14.12
C GLY A 184 15.49 10.79 -13.39
N PHE A 185 15.96 11.20 -12.21
CA PHE A 185 15.24 12.17 -11.35
C PHE A 185 15.07 13.58 -11.93
N ASN A 186 15.82 13.93 -12.98
CA ASN A 186 15.66 15.20 -13.70
C ASN A 186 14.67 15.12 -14.87
N GLU A 187 14.14 13.93 -15.17
CA GLU A 187 13.21 13.67 -16.26
C GLU A 187 11.86 13.22 -15.70
N ILE A 188 11.72 11.92 -15.43
CA ILE A 188 10.47 11.28 -15.00
C ILE A 188 10.65 10.41 -13.74
N GLY A 189 11.75 10.63 -13.00
CA GLY A 189 12.08 9.87 -11.81
C GLY A 189 11.43 10.41 -10.53
N VAL A 190 10.87 9.51 -9.72
CA VAL A 190 10.26 9.78 -8.41
C VAL A 190 11.01 8.99 -7.34
N LEU A 191 11.29 9.58 -6.18
CA LEU A 191 11.94 8.87 -5.07
C LEU A 191 11.01 7.81 -4.48
N THR A 192 11.56 6.66 -4.11
CA THR A 192 10.82 5.57 -3.44
C THR A 192 11.20 5.43 -1.97
N CYS A 193 10.23 5.11 -1.12
CA CYS A 193 10.43 4.64 0.25
C CYS A 193 9.99 3.18 0.40
N VAL A 194 10.95 2.30 0.64
CA VAL A 194 10.65 0.88 0.90
C VAL A 194 10.15 0.72 2.34
N LYS A 195 9.07 -0.05 2.53
CA LYS A 195 8.39 -0.11 3.82
C LYS A 195 7.78 -1.49 4.16
N HIS A 196 7.55 -1.85 5.43
CA HIS A 196 8.05 -1.18 6.64
C HIS A 196 9.15 -2.03 7.31
N TRP A 197 10.24 -1.38 7.74
CA TRP A 197 11.42 -2.04 8.28
C TRP A 197 11.28 -2.24 9.81
N VAL A 198 11.17 -3.47 10.33
CA VAL A 198 11.05 -4.73 9.60
C VAL A 198 10.22 -5.76 10.38
N GLY A 199 9.56 -6.66 9.65
CA GLY A 199 8.77 -7.74 10.23
C GLY A 199 7.29 -7.40 10.43
N ASP A 200 6.81 -6.27 9.89
CA ASP A 200 5.39 -5.88 9.91
C ASP A 200 4.43 -7.02 9.53
N GLY A 201 4.74 -7.78 8.47
CA GLY A 201 3.93 -8.93 8.05
C GLY A 201 4.01 -10.18 8.94
N GLY A 202 4.84 -10.18 10.00
CA GLY A 202 5.10 -11.35 10.86
C GLY A 202 4.54 -11.21 12.28
N THR A 203 3.66 -10.25 12.53
CA THR A 203 3.10 -10.04 13.88
C THR A 203 2.27 -11.23 14.34
N SER A 204 2.39 -11.55 15.62
CA SER A 204 1.67 -12.66 16.25
C SER A 204 0.16 -12.43 16.12
N HIS A 205 -0.57 -13.47 15.68
CA HIS A 205 -2.01 -13.42 15.40
C HIS A 205 -2.43 -12.41 14.32
N GLY A 206 -1.48 -11.92 13.51
CA GLY A 206 -1.75 -10.90 12.51
C GLY A 206 -2.27 -9.59 13.10
N ILE A 207 -1.92 -9.24 14.34
CA ILE A 207 -2.34 -7.95 14.92
C ILE A 207 -1.49 -6.83 14.34
N ASP A 208 -2.14 -5.83 13.75
CA ASP A 208 -1.46 -4.65 13.23
C ASP A 208 -0.70 -3.91 14.35
N HIS A 209 0.51 -3.41 14.02
CA HIS A 209 1.47 -2.80 14.97
C HIS A 209 1.96 -3.74 16.10
N GLY A 210 1.58 -5.02 16.04
CA GLY A 210 1.84 -6.03 17.08
C GLY A 210 3.29 -6.49 17.20
N ASN A 211 3.49 -7.62 17.88
CA ASN A 211 4.80 -8.19 18.16
C ASN A 211 5.16 -9.33 17.20
N THR A 212 6.28 -9.20 16.51
CA THR A 212 6.88 -10.26 15.68
C THR A 212 7.80 -11.11 16.53
N LEU A 213 7.42 -12.36 16.76
CA LEU A 213 8.13 -13.30 17.61
C LEU A 213 8.90 -14.31 16.76
N LEU A 214 10.13 -13.97 16.41
CA LEU A 214 11.01 -14.78 15.56
C LEU A 214 12.45 -14.66 16.03
N ASP A 215 13.24 -15.71 15.81
CA ASP A 215 14.69 -15.56 15.92
C ASP A 215 15.24 -14.65 14.81
N PHE A 216 16.49 -14.20 14.97
CA PHE A 216 17.11 -13.30 14.00
C PHE A 216 17.33 -13.95 12.63
N ALA A 217 17.56 -15.26 12.58
CA ALA A 217 17.78 -15.96 11.32
C ALA A 217 16.50 -15.96 10.48
N ASP A 218 15.35 -16.23 11.10
CA ASP A 218 14.05 -16.21 10.44
C ASP A 218 13.63 -14.78 10.07
N LEU A 219 13.82 -13.80 10.97
CA LEU A 219 13.59 -12.39 10.63
C LEU A 219 14.41 -11.98 9.39
N LYS A 220 15.68 -12.41 9.33
CA LYS A 220 16.57 -12.13 8.19
C LYS A 220 16.18 -12.87 6.92
N ASN A 221 15.81 -14.14 7.02
CA ASN A 221 15.50 -15.01 5.88
C ASN A 221 14.11 -14.76 5.29
N ILE A 222 13.18 -14.23 6.08
CA ILE A 222 11.81 -13.95 5.64
C ILE A 222 11.65 -12.46 5.41
N HIS A 223 11.75 -11.65 6.47
CA HIS A 223 11.30 -10.25 6.42
C HIS A 223 12.38 -9.26 5.93
N MET A 224 13.67 -9.57 6.07
CA MET A 224 14.74 -8.68 5.56
C MET A 224 15.15 -8.98 4.10
N GLN A 225 14.86 -10.16 3.56
CA GLN A 225 15.29 -10.55 2.21
C GLN A 225 14.90 -9.54 1.12
N PRO A 226 13.63 -9.07 1.05
CA PRO A 226 13.22 -8.11 0.02
C PRO A 226 14.01 -6.79 0.05
N TYR A 227 14.44 -6.36 1.24
CA TYR A 227 15.20 -5.12 1.39
C TYR A 227 16.59 -5.20 0.79
N TYR A 228 17.27 -6.35 0.83
CA TYR A 228 18.56 -6.49 0.15
C TYR A 228 18.44 -6.19 -1.35
N ALA A 229 17.41 -6.74 -2.00
CA ALA A 229 17.14 -6.49 -3.42
C ALA A 229 16.78 -5.02 -3.68
N ALA A 230 15.92 -4.43 -2.84
CA ALA A 230 15.52 -3.02 -2.97
C ALA A 230 16.70 -2.05 -2.81
N LEU A 231 17.55 -2.26 -1.80
CA LEU A 231 18.72 -1.43 -1.56
C LEU A 231 19.79 -1.60 -2.64
N GLU A 232 19.95 -2.81 -3.18
CA GLU A 232 20.85 -3.05 -4.32
C GLU A 232 20.37 -2.36 -5.61
N ALA A 233 19.06 -2.38 -5.85
CA ALA A 233 18.42 -1.64 -6.95
C ALA A 233 18.57 -0.12 -6.79
N GLY A 234 18.75 0.36 -5.56
CA GLY A 234 19.08 1.74 -5.25
C GLY A 234 17.95 2.51 -4.57
N ALA A 235 17.12 1.85 -3.77
CA ALA A 235 16.20 2.51 -2.86
C ALA A 235 16.97 3.51 -1.97
N LEU A 236 16.42 4.73 -1.83
CA LEU A 236 17.10 5.84 -1.16
C LEU A 236 16.46 6.22 0.18
N THR A 237 15.26 5.74 0.48
CA THR A 237 14.61 5.93 1.78
C THR A 237 14.00 4.62 2.25
N VAL A 238 14.01 4.39 3.56
CA VAL A 238 13.39 3.22 4.22
C VAL A 238 12.48 3.74 5.34
N MET A 239 11.25 3.26 5.41
CA MET A 239 10.32 3.59 6.50
C MET A 239 10.40 2.53 7.60
N ALA A 240 10.54 2.95 8.86
CA ALA A 240 10.54 2.05 10.01
C ALA A 240 9.12 1.55 10.31
N SER A 241 8.99 0.30 10.75
CA SER A 241 7.72 -0.37 11.09
C SER A 241 7.20 0.03 12.47
N PHE A 242 5.88 0.19 12.60
CA PHE A 242 5.22 0.30 13.91
C PHE A 242 5.37 -0.96 14.79
N SER A 243 5.61 -2.11 14.17
CA SER A 243 5.70 -3.39 14.86
C SER A 243 6.87 -3.47 15.84
N SER A 244 6.77 -4.41 16.76
CA SER A 244 7.88 -4.81 17.62
C SER A 244 8.54 -6.07 17.09
N TRP A 245 9.82 -6.25 17.39
CA TRP A 245 10.51 -7.53 17.22
C TRP A 245 10.99 -8.02 18.58
N ASN A 246 10.50 -9.20 19.00
CA ASN A 246 10.75 -9.79 20.31
C ASN A 246 10.56 -8.76 21.45
N GLY A 247 9.45 -8.02 21.38
CA GLY A 247 9.03 -7.02 22.36
C GLY A 247 9.58 -5.62 22.16
N ASN A 248 10.66 -5.43 21.39
CA ASN A 248 11.25 -4.10 21.19
C ASN A 248 10.67 -3.41 19.95
N LYS A 249 10.11 -2.21 20.12
CA LYS A 249 9.59 -1.40 19.01
C LYS A 249 10.65 -1.09 17.96
N CYS A 250 10.33 -1.29 16.68
CA CYS A 250 11.29 -1.09 15.59
C CYS A 250 11.78 0.36 15.50
N HIS A 251 10.92 1.36 15.73
CA HIS A 251 11.31 2.79 15.74
C HIS A 251 12.41 3.14 16.77
N GLY A 252 12.52 2.37 17.86
CA GLY A 252 13.52 2.55 18.92
C GLY A 252 14.66 1.54 18.85
N ASN A 253 14.66 0.63 17.87
CA ASN A 253 15.58 -0.50 17.87
C ASN A 253 16.88 -0.16 17.13
N ARG A 254 17.89 0.28 17.89
CA ARG A 254 19.23 0.62 17.36
C ARG A 254 19.90 -0.54 16.62
N ALA A 255 19.72 -1.78 17.09
CA ALA A 255 20.31 -2.95 16.46
C ALA A 255 19.76 -3.16 15.04
N LEU A 256 18.46 -2.94 14.84
CA LEU A 256 17.82 -3.06 13.52
C LEU A 256 18.10 -1.83 12.62
N LEU A 257 17.97 -0.62 13.15
CA LEU A 257 18.05 0.61 12.34
C LEU A 257 19.49 1.04 12.04
N THR A 258 20.37 0.99 13.06
CA THR A 258 21.75 1.46 12.91
C THR A 258 22.70 0.32 12.63
N ASP A 259 22.76 -0.70 13.49
CA ASP A 259 23.80 -1.72 13.37
C ASP A 259 23.55 -2.62 12.14
N MET A 260 22.29 -3.03 11.91
CA MET A 260 21.92 -3.84 10.76
C MET A 260 21.74 -3.02 9.48
N LEU A 261 20.76 -2.12 9.41
CA LEU A 261 20.40 -1.43 8.16
C LEU A 261 21.50 -0.46 7.69
N LYS A 262 21.94 0.47 8.54
CA LYS A 262 23.02 1.41 8.18
C LYS A 262 24.40 0.76 8.19
N GLY A 263 24.66 -0.13 9.15
CA GLY A 263 25.93 -0.82 9.36
C GLY A 263 26.12 -2.00 8.42
N GLU A 264 25.58 -3.17 8.73
CA GLU A 264 25.81 -4.39 7.95
C GLU A 264 25.33 -4.29 6.49
N MET A 265 24.11 -3.80 6.26
CA MET A 265 23.56 -3.64 4.91
C MET A 265 24.13 -2.41 4.19
N GLN A 266 24.89 -1.56 4.88
CA GLN A 266 25.53 -0.36 4.31
C GLN A 266 24.53 0.60 3.65
N PHE A 267 23.30 0.69 4.17
CA PHE A 267 22.28 1.61 3.65
C PHE A 267 22.77 3.06 3.73
N GLN A 268 22.78 3.73 2.57
CA GLN A 268 23.35 5.07 2.43
C GLN A 268 22.32 6.19 2.52
N GLY A 269 21.05 5.86 2.28
CA GLY A 269 19.94 6.79 2.33
C GLY A 269 19.55 7.19 3.74
N PHE A 270 18.32 7.68 3.89
CA PHE A 270 17.79 8.08 5.20
C PHE A 270 16.61 7.20 5.64
N ILE A 271 16.49 7.01 6.94
CA ILE A 271 15.41 6.28 7.60
C ILE A 271 14.31 7.27 7.99
N LEU A 272 13.09 7.00 7.56
CA LEU A 272 11.88 7.73 7.88
C LEU A 272 11.09 6.98 8.97
N SER A 273 10.55 7.66 9.97
CA SER A 273 9.53 7.05 10.83
C SER A 273 8.22 6.87 10.07
N ASP A 274 7.46 5.82 10.35
CA ASP A 274 6.02 5.85 10.05
C ASP A 274 5.31 6.99 10.80
N MET A 275 4.08 7.32 10.38
CA MET A 275 3.29 8.45 10.86
C MET A 275 3.08 8.39 12.37
N ASP A 276 3.65 9.35 13.11
CA ASP A 276 3.64 9.39 14.59
C ASP A 276 4.15 8.10 15.25
N GLY A 277 4.92 7.27 14.54
CA GLY A 277 5.30 5.94 15.03
C GLY A 277 6.22 5.97 16.24
N ILE A 278 6.91 7.08 16.49
CA ILE A 278 7.73 7.25 17.68
C ILE A 278 6.91 7.45 18.95
N ASP A 279 5.66 7.92 18.83
CA ASP A 279 4.77 8.18 19.96
C ASP A 279 4.48 6.87 20.73
N TYR A 280 4.61 5.73 20.06
CA TYR A 280 4.39 4.41 20.64
C TYR A 280 5.62 3.80 21.34
N LEU A 281 6.73 4.55 21.50
CA LEU A 281 7.91 4.05 22.21
C LEU A 281 7.76 4.08 23.74
N SER A 282 7.02 5.07 24.28
CA SER A 282 6.86 5.28 25.72
C SER A 282 5.69 6.23 25.99
N ASP A 283 5.21 6.26 27.23
CA ASP A 283 4.24 7.26 27.69
C ASP A 283 4.83 8.68 27.74
N ASP A 284 6.16 8.80 27.82
CA ASP A 284 6.85 10.09 27.83
C ASP A 284 7.40 10.44 26.45
N TYR A 285 6.72 11.36 25.76
CA TYR A 285 7.12 11.82 24.44
C TYR A 285 8.54 12.43 24.42
N TYR A 286 8.99 13.05 25.51
CA TYR A 286 10.36 13.56 25.60
C TYR A 286 11.37 12.42 25.43
N THR A 287 11.14 11.29 26.09
CA THR A 287 11.95 10.07 25.97
C THR A 287 11.81 9.40 24.59
N CYS A 288 10.62 9.45 23.97
CA CYS A 288 10.42 8.94 22.61
C CYS A 288 11.34 9.61 21.60
N VAL A 289 11.46 10.95 21.66
CA VAL A 289 12.36 11.72 20.77
C VAL A 289 13.82 11.29 20.92
N GLU A 290 14.33 11.21 22.15
CA GLU A 290 15.70 10.77 22.42
C GLU A 290 15.97 9.37 21.87
N THR A 291 15.07 8.44 22.20
CA THR A 291 15.19 7.03 21.86
C THR A 291 15.22 6.84 20.34
N ALA A 292 14.26 7.43 19.62
CA ALA A 292 14.14 7.26 18.18
C ALA A 292 15.31 7.89 17.41
N VAL A 293 15.76 9.09 17.81
CA VAL A 293 16.90 9.77 17.17
C VAL A 293 18.18 8.99 17.41
N ASN A 294 18.43 8.52 18.63
CA ASN A 294 19.62 7.73 18.96
C ASN A 294 19.57 6.31 18.38
N ALA A 295 18.39 5.74 18.14
CA ALA A 295 18.23 4.44 17.49
C ALA A 295 18.66 4.45 16.02
N GLY A 296 18.46 5.57 15.32
CA GLY A 296 18.95 5.71 13.95
C GLY A 296 18.00 6.39 12.98
N ILE A 297 16.79 6.79 13.38
CA ILE A 297 15.87 7.51 12.49
C ILE A 297 16.48 8.85 12.07
N ASP A 298 16.27 9.22 10.80
CA ASP A 298 16.85 10.41 10.18
C ASP A 298 15.81 11.50 9.95
N MET A 299 14.60 11.11 9.56
CA MET A 299 13.46 12.00 9.33
C MET A 299 12.23 11.47 10.07
N PHE A 300 11.46 12.36 10.69
CA PHE A 300 10.32 12.05 11.53
C PHE A 300 9.03 12.54 10.86
N MET A 301 8.14 11.60 10.53
CA MET A 301 6.81 11.85 10.00
C MET A 301 5.86 12.15 11.15
N LEU A 302 5.42 13.40 11.26
CA LEU A 302 4.69 13.93 12.41
C LEU A 302 3.40 14.62 11.98
N THR A 303 2.34 14.43 12.76
CA THR A 303 1.07 15.17 12.60
C THR A 303 1.02 16.36 13.54
N ASN A 304 0.53 16.22 14.78
CA ASN A 304 0.25 17.33 15.68
C ASN A 304 1.42 17.70 16.61
N HIS A 305 2.34 16.77 16.89
CA HIS A 305 3.42 16.95 17.87
C HIS A 305 4.72 17.55 17.29
N TRP A 306 4.73 18.01 16.04
CA TRP A 306 5.95 18.39 15.34
C TRP A 306 6.72 19.56 15.97
N GLN A 307 6.04 20.58 16.49
CA GLN A 307 6.69 21.69 17.20
C GLN A 307 7.32 21.22 18.52
N MET A 308 6.58 20.41 19.29
CA MET A 308 7.06 19.81 20.52
C MET A 308 8.28 18.91 20.28
N PHE A 309 8.28 18.15 19.17
CA PHE A 309 9.44 17.37 18.76
C PHE A 309 10.69 18.25 18.57
N ILE A 310 10.56 19.39 17.88
CA ILE A 310 11.67 20.33 17.64
C ILE A 310 12.24 20.82 18.97
N GLU A 311 11.38 21.24 19.89
CA GLU A 311 11.78 21.72 21.23
C GLU A 311 12.49 20.62 22.04
N HIS A 312 11.92 19.42 22.06
CA HIS A 312 12.49 18.27 22.76
C HIS A 312 13.85 17.88 22.18
N LEU A 313 13.97 17.78 20.86
CA LEU A 313 15.23 17.41 20.21
C LEU A 313 16.31 18.47 20.47
N LYS A 314 15.95 19.76 20.41
CA LYS A 314 16.88 20.85 20.75
C LYS A 314 17.40 20.71 22.18
N SER A 315 16.50 20.50 23.15
CA SER A 315 16.85 20.27 24.56
C SER A 315 17.77 19.06 24.72
N HIS A 316 17.46 17.94 24.06
CA HIS A 316 18.31 16.72 24.10
C HIS A 316 19.72 16.95 23.57
N VAL A 317 19.87 17.77 22.53
CA VAL A 317 21.19 18.14 21.99
C VAL A 317 21.94 19.05 22.96
N GLU A 318 21.29 20.07 23.51
CA GLU A 318 21.89 21.01 24.47
C GLU A 318 22.34 20.31 25.76
N LEU A 319 21.59 19.30 26.20
CA LEU A 319 21.92 18.46 27.35
C LEU A 319 22.92 17.34 27.03
N GLY A 320 23.33 17.18 25.76
CA GLY A 320 24.28 16.14 25.33
C GLY A 320 23.73 14.72 25.30
N ARG A 321 22.41 14.54 25.39
CA ARG A 321 21.71 13.24 25.30
C ARG A 321 21.60 12.73 23.87
N VAL A 322 21.47 13.66 22.92
CA VAL A 322 21.64 13.40 21.49
C VAL A 322 22.91 14.11 21.02
N PRO A 323 23.97 13.39 20.59
CA PRO A 323 25.19 14.05 20.18
C PRO A 323 25.01 14.77 18.83
N MET A 324 25.67 15.91 18.65
CA MET A 324 25.65 16.65 17.37
C MET A 324 26.08 15.78 16.17
N SER A 325 26.92 14.77 16.37
CA SER A 325 27.30 13.82 15.32
C SER A 325 26.12 12.99 14.80
N ARG A 326 25.12 12.70 15.65
CA ARG A 326 23.88 11.99 15.25
C ARG A 326 23.02 12.90 14.38
N ILE A 327 22.86 14.17 14.77
CA ILE A 327 22.17 15.20 13.97
C ILE A 327 22.86 15.37 12.61
N ASP A 328 24.19 15.50 12.60
CA ASP A 328 24.96 15.65 11.38
C ASP A 328 24.88 14.42 10.46
N ASP A 329 24.82 13.19 11.00
CA ASP A 329 24.57 11.98 10.20
C ASP A 329 23.18 12.00 9.56
N ALA A 330 22.14 12.31 10.33
CA ALA A 330 20.76 12.37 9.83
C ALA A 330 20.62 13.38 8.70
N VAL A 331 21.04 14.62 8.94
CA VAL A 331 20.93 15.71 7.95
C VAL A 331 21.80 15.43 6.74
N ARG A 332 23.00 14.85 6.91
CA ARG A 332 23.84 14.44 5.78
C ARG A 332 23.16 13.42 4.89
N ARG A 333 22.46 12.43 5.46
CA ARG A 333 21.71 11.43 4.68
C ARG A 333 20.55 12.06 3.91
N ILE A 334 19.77 12.91 4.58
CA ILE A 334 18.65 13.65 3.98
C ILE A 334 19.14 14.53 2.82
N LEU A 335 20.16 15.36 3.06
CA LEU A 335 20.72 16.24 2.04
C LEU A 335 21.36 15.45 0.89
N SER A 336 21.99 14.30 1.16
CA SER A 336 22.57 13.45 0.12
C SER A 336 21.49 12.90 -0.81
N VAL A 337 20.35 12.45 -0.25
CA VAL A 337 19.21 12.00 -1.06
C VAL A 337 18.61 13.16 -1.84
N LYS A 338 18.40 14.33 -1.22
CA LYS A 338 17.92 15.54 -1.91
C LYS A 338 18.81 15.93 -3.10
N VAL A 339 20.13 15.97 -2.90
CA VAL A 339 21.09 16.27 -3.98
C VAL A 339 21.04 15.18 -5.06
N LYS A 340 20.97 13.90 -4.68
CA LYS A 340 20.86 12.79 -5.66
C LYS A 340 19.59 12.85 -6.49
N ALA A 341 18.48 13.26 -5.87
CA ALA A 341 17.17 13.44 -6.49
C ALA A 341 17.05 14.75 -7.30
N GLY A 342 18.10 15.57 -7.33
CA GLY A 342 18.14 16.80 -8.12
C GLY A 342 17.20 17.90 -7.63
N VAL A 343 16.67 17.83 -6.40
CA VAL A 343 15.62 18.78 -5.95
C VAL A 343 16.08 20.23 -5.90
N PHE A 344 17.39 20.46 -5.79
CA PHE A 344 17.99 21.81 -5.82
C PHE A 344 18.04 22.41 -7.22
N GLU A 345 17.93 21.59 -8.25
CA GLU A 345 17.95 21.97 -9.66
C GLU A 345 16.54 22.02 -10.26
N LYS A 346 15.53 21.52 -9.54
CA LYS A 346 14.13 21.53 -9.97
C LYS A 346 13.54 22.94 -9.92
N VAL A 347 12.62 23.17 -10.86
CA VAL A 347 11.71 24.32 -10.85
C VAL A 347 10.49 24.05 -9.97
N GLN A 348 9.67 25.09 -9.80
CA GLN A 348 8.36 25.04 -9.16
C GLN A 348 7.52 23.86 -9.68
N PRO A 349 6.85 23.07 -8.80
CA PRO A 349 6.09 21.87 -9.15
C PRO A 349 5.19 21.97 -10.38
N SER A 350 4.38 23.02 -10.51
CA SER A 350 3.49 23.22 -11.68
C SER A 350 4.22 23.41 -13.01
N LEU A 351 5.50 23.76 -12.99
CA LEU A 351 6.35 23.97 -14.17
C LEU A 351 7.27 22.78 -14.48
N ARG A 352 7.21 21.71 -13.68
CA ARG A 352 8.03 20.51 -13.89
C ARG A 352 7.54 19.72 -15.09
N VAL A 353 8.45 18.95 -15.68
CA VAL A 353 8.11 17.99 -16.74
C VAL A 353 7.08 16.99 -16.19
N GLY A 354 5.99 16.80 -16.93
CA GLY A 354 4.91 15.87 -16.55
C GLY A 354 3.83 16.47 -15.65
N ALA A 355 4.06 17.61 -15.00
CA ALA A 355 3.04 18.30 -14.20
C ALA A 355 1.82 18.64 -15.05
N ASN A 356 0.62 18.45 -14.48
CA ASN A 356 -0.67 18.67 -15.17
C ASN A 356 -0.80 17.92 -16.51
N SER A 357 -0.10 16.79 -16.66
CA SER A 357 -0.11 16.00 -17.89
C SER A 357 -1.51 15.46 -18.21
N GLY A 358 -1.95 15.64 -19.46
CA GLY A 358 -3.18 15.03 -19.98
C GLY A 358 -3.14 13.50 -20.09
N ASN A 359 -1.98 12.88 -19.83
CA ASN A 359 -1.87 11.42 -19.74
C ASN A 359 -2.26 10.87 -18.35
N PHE A 360 -2.48 11.72 -17.35
CA PHE A 360 -2.98 11.30 -16.04
C PHE A 360 -4.31 10.56 -16.18
N GLY A 361 -4.42 9.36 -15.63
CA GLY A 361 -5.64 8.54 -15.73
C GLY A 361 -5.99 8.11 -17.17
N SER A 362 -5.02 8.13 -18.09
CA SER A 362 -5.26 7.87 -19.52
C SER A 362 -5.70 6.43 -19.80
N PHE A 363 -6.36 6.24 -20.95
CA PHE A 363 -6.70 4.91 -21.44
C PHE A 363 -5.48 3.97 -21.51
N ALA A 364 -4.31 4.46 -21.93
CA ALA A 364 -3.10 3.65 -22.02
C ALA A 364 -2.63 3.15 -20.64
N HIS A 365 -2.74 3.97 -19.60
CA HIS A 365 -2.43 3.56 -18.23
C HIS A 365 -3.44 2.54 -17.72
N ARG A 366 -4.72 2.77 -18.00
CA ARG A 366 -5.82 1.88 -17.63
C ARG A 366 -5.73 0.53 -18.33
N GLU A 367 -5.24 0.45 -19.57
CA GLU A 367 -4.99 -0.83 -20.23
C GLU A 367 -3.89 -1.65 -19.54
N VAL A 368 -2.87 -1.01 -18.96
CA VAL A 368 -1.88 -1.71 -18.10
C VAL A 368 -2.55 -2.21 -16.82
N ALA A 369 -3.44 -1.42 -16.20
CA ALA A 369 -4.19 -1.88 -15.03
C ALA A 369 -5.14 -3.04 -15.37
N ARG A 370 -5.82 -2.99 -16.53
CA ARG A 370 -6.67 -4.08 -17.05
C ARG A 370 -5.86 -5.36 -17.30
N GLU A 371 -4.65 -5.24 -17.86
CA GLU A 371 -3.71 -6.36 -17.99
C GLU A 371 -3.35 -6.96 -16.62
N ALA A 372 -3.06 -6.10 -15.64
CA ALA A 372 -2.76 -6.54 -14.28
C ALA A 372 -3.94 -7.25 -13.63
N VAL A 373 -5.17 -6.75 -13.81
CA VAL A 373 -6.39 -7.43 -13.36
C VAL A 373 -6.43 -8.84 -13.93
N ARG A 374 -6.33 -9.00 -15.26
CA ARG A 374 -6.38 -10.31 -15.92
C ARG A 374 -5.33 -11.29 -15.37
N LYS A 375 -4.09 -10.82 -15.21
CA LYS A 375 -2.99 -11.67 -14.74
C LYS A 375 -3.09 -12.02 -13.24
N SER A 376 -3.76 -11.19 -12.45
CA SER A 376 -3.92 -11.40 -11.00
C SER A 376 -5.01 -12.41 -10.60
N MET A 377 -6.03 -12.61 -11.44
CA MET A 377 -7.17 -13.47 -11.12
C MET A 377 -6.75 -14.94 -11.01
N VAL A 378 -7.22 -15.61 -9.96
CA VAL A 378 -6.96 -17.05 -9.76
C VAL A 378 -8.27 -17.82 -9.84
N LEU A 379 -8.37 -18.74 -10.81
CA LEU A 379 -9.49 -19.65 -10.93
C LEU A 379 -9.34 -20.80 -9.92
N LEU A 380 -10.22 -20.84 -8.92
CA LEU A 380 -10.17 -21.84 -7.85
C LEU A 380 -10.98 -23.10 -8.15
N LYS A 381 -12.09 -22.94 -8.88
CA LYS A 381 -13.02 -24.01 -9.24
C LYS A 381 -13.63 -23.74 -10.60
N ASN A 382 -13.81 -24.77 -11.42
CA ASN A 382 -14.47 -24.70 -12.74
C ASN A 382 -15.15 -26.04 -13.08
N ASP A 383 -16.25 -26.36 -12.39
CA ASP A 383 -16.96 -27.62 -12.59
C ASP A 383 -17.52 -27.71 -14.02
N ALA A 384 -17.44 -28.90 -14.60
CA ALA A 384 -17.91 -29.19 -15.96
C ALA A 384 -17.38 -28.23 -17.06
N ASN A 385 -16.24 -27.57 -16.81
CA ASN A 385 -15.67 -26.52 -17.68
C ASN A 385 -16.69 -25.41 -18.00
N MET A 386 -17.39 -24.94 -16.98
CA MET A 386 -18.40 -23.89 -17.11
C MET A 386 -17.86 -22.58 -17.69
N LEU A 387 -16.64 -22.17 -17.28
CA LEU A 387 -15.94 -21.03 -17.88
C LEU A 387 -15.07 -21.49 -19.04
N PRO A 388 -14.98 -20.69 -20.14
CA PRO A 388 -15.58 -19.36 -20.30
C PRO A 388 -17.07 -19.41 -20.66
N LEU A 389 -17.83 -18.39 -20.23
CA LEU A 389 -19.25 -18.23 -20.55
C LEU A 389 -19.49 -17.73 -21.98
N ASN A 390 -20.65 -18.06 -22.55
CA ASN A 390 -21.08 -17.51 -23.82
C ASN A 390 -21.64 -16.10 -23.63
N LYS A 391 -21.12 -15.13 -24.39
CA LYS A 391 -21.52 -13.71 -24.37
C LYS A 391 -23.01 -13.48 -24.71
N SER A 392 -23.64 -14.43 -25.40
CA SER A 392 -25.05 -14.37 -25.79
C SER A 392 -26.01 -14.93 -24.73
N SER A 393 -25.50 -15.65 -23.72
CA SER A 393 -26.30 -16.26 -22.65
C SER A 393 -27.12 -15.22 -21.89
N ARG A 394 -28.26 -15.64 -21.33
CA ARG A 394 -29.00 -14.85 -20.35
C ARG A 394 -28.34 -15.03 -18.99
N ILE A 395 -27.77 -13.95 -18.47
CA ILE A 395 -26.93 -13.95 -17.27
C ILE A 395 -27.56 -13.03 -16.22
N LEU A 396 -27.72 -13.54 -15.01
CA LEU A 396 -27.98 -12.70 -13.84
C LEU A 396 -26.65 -12.28 -13.23
N VAL A 397 -26.52 -11.01 -12.88
CA VAL A 397 -25.38 -10.49 -12.12
C VAL A 397 -25.92 -9.93 -10.81
N ALA A 398 -25.33 -10.34 -9.69
CA ALA A 398 -25.75 -9.88 -8.36
C ALA A 398 -24.58 -9.83 -7.39
N GLY A 399 -24.87 -9.41 -6.16
CA GLY A 399 -23.89 -9.31 -5.07
C GLY A 399 -23.40 -7.89 -4.87
N LYS A 400 -23.07 -7.57 -3.61
CA LYS A 400 -22.74 -6.20 -3.17
C LYS A 400 -21.53 -5.58 -3.87
N ASN A 401 -20.66 -6.41 -4.45
CA ASN A 401 -19.45 -5.98 -5.13
C ASN A 401 -19.59 -5.91 -6.67
N ALA A 402 -20.75 -6.29 -7.24
CA ALA A 402 -20.91 -6.36 -8.69
C ALA A 402 -20.81 -5.00 -9.39
N HIS A 403 -21.50 -3.98 -8.85
CA HIS A 403 -21.47 -2.62 -9.39
C HIS A 403 -20.93 -1.63 -8.35
N ASN A 404 -19.75 -1.91 -7.81
CA ASN A 404 -19.14 -1.10 -6.77
C ASN A 404 -17.62 -0.94 -6.99
N ARG A 405 -17.22 0.15 -7.65
CA ARG A 405 -15.81 0.49 -7.92
C ARG A 405 -15.01 0.70 -6.63
N GLY A 406 -15.62 1.30 -5.62
CA GLY A 406 -14.99 1.48 -4.33
C GLY A 406 -14.57 0.16 -3.68
N ASN A 407 -15.49 -0.81 -3.62
CA ASN A 407 -15.21 -2.11 -3.00
C ASN A 407 -14.13 -2.90 -3.76
N GLN A 408 -14.16 -2.90 -5.09
CA GLN A 408 -13.12 -3.61 -5.88
C GLN A 408 -11.74 -2.92 -5.81
N CYS A 409 -11.66 -1.63 -5.45
CA CYS A 409 -10.39 -0.95 -5.22
C CYS A 409 -9.82 -1.22 -3.82
N GLY A 410 -10.68 -1.34 -2.79
CA GLY A 410 -10.27 -1.59 -1.41
C GLY A 410 -9.75 -0.36 -0.67
N GLY A 411 -8.98 -0.60 0.40
CA GLY A 411 -8.35 0.47 1.20
C GLY A 411 -7.30 1.25 0.42
N PHE A 412 -6.86 2.37 0.98
CA PHE A 412 -5.95 3.31 0.33
C PHE A 412 -6.43 3.76 -1.07
N THR A 413 -7.72 3.97 -1.27
CA THR A 413 -8.25 4.53 -2.53
C THR A 413 -9.09 5.77 -2.23
N LEU A 414 -8.56 6.92 -2.62
CA LEU A 414 -8.98 8.28 -2.26
C LEU A 414 -8.89 8.57 -0.76
N ASP A 415 -9.51 7.75 0.07
CA ASP A 415 -9.48 7.85 1.53
C ASP A 415 -8.66 6.68 2.12
N TRP A 416 -8.23 6.83 3.37
CA TRP A 416 -7.48 5.81 4.11
C TRP A 416 -8.16 4.43 4.11
N GLN A 417 -9.39 4.36 4.60
CA GLN A 417 -10.17 3.11 4.61
C GLN A 417 -10.77 2.75 3.25
N GLY A 418 -10.51 3.55 2.21
CA GLY A 418 -11.17 3.45 0.91
C GLY A 418 -12.59 4.03 0.94
N ARG A 419 -13.32 3.85 -0.16
CA ARG A 419 -14.73 4.26 -0.30
C ARG A 419 -15.57 3.12 -0.79
N THR A 420 -16.87 3.17 -0.51
CA THR A 420 -17.85 2.30 -1.17
C THR A 420 -18.67 3.09 -2.18
N GLY A 421 -19.15 2.41 -3.23
CA GLY A 421 -19.94 2.95 -4.32
C GLY A 421 -19.10 3.44 -5.49
N ASN A 422 -19.76 4.10 -6.44
CA ASN A 422 -19.17 4.47 -7.73
C ASN A 422 -18.89 5.98 -7.87
N SER A 423 -19.59 6.82 -7.10
CA SER A 423 -19.65 8.27 -7.33
C SER A 423 -18.30 8.98 -7.17
N ALA A 424 -17.45 8.50 -6.26
CA ALA A 424 -16.14 9.09 -5.99
C ALA A 424 -15.02 8.56 -6.89
N ILE A 425 -15.14 7.33 -7.39
CA ILE A 425 -14.13 6.71 -8.25
C ILE A 425 -14.40 7.16 -9.69
N GLU A 426 -13.68 8.20 -10.09
CA GLU A 426 -13.70 8.77 -11.44
C GLU A 426 -12.83 7.96 -12.40
N GLY A 427 -13.37 7.67 -13.58
CA GLY A 427 -12.75 6.74 -14.52
C GLY A 427 -12.88 5.27 -14.12
N GLY A 428 -12.34 4.38 -14.96
CA GLY A 428 -12.43 2.93 -14.79
C GLY A 428 -13.84 2.38 -15.02
N SER A 429 -14.06 1.15 -14.57
CA SER A 429 -15.29 0.38 -14.77
C SER A 429 -15.51 -0.56 -13.59
N SER A 430 -16.74 -0.69 -13.11
CA SER A 430 -17.05 -1.78 -12.19
C SER A 430 -17.00 -3.14 -12.90
N ILE A 431 -17.00 -4.24 -12.15
CA ILE A 431 -17.13 -5.60 -12.73
C ILE A 431 -18.41 -5.72 -13.57
N TRP A 432 -19.54 -5.21 -13.08
CA TRP A 432 -20.79 -5.11 -13.85
C TRP A 432 -20.63 -4.33 -15.15
N ASP A 433 -19.99 -3.15 -15.13
CA ASP A 433 -19.80 -2.35 -16.34
C ASP A 433 -19.03 -3.15 -17.41
N GLY A 434 -18.00 -3.90 -16.98
CA GLY A 434 -17.24 -4.82 -17.85
C GLY A 434 -18.09 -5.94 -18.42
N ILE A 435 -18.84 -6.66 -17.56
CA ILE A 435 -19.74 -7.73 -17.99
C ILE A 435 -20.79 -7.21 -18.98
N LYS A 436 -21.44 -6.08 -18.67
CA LYS A 436 -22.50 -5.51 -19.50
C LYS A 436 -21.98 -5.06 -20.87
N ALA A 437 -20.73 -4.62 -20.95
CA ALA A 437 -20.11 -4.22 -22.21
C ALA A 437 -19.91 -5.40 -23.18
N VAL A 438 -19.62 -6.61 -22.67
CA VAL A 438 -19.35 -7.80 -23.51
C VAL A 438 -20.55 -8.76 -23.62
N ALA A 439 -21.45 -8.76 -22.64
CA ALA A 439 -22.66 -9.58 -22.58
C ALA A 439 -23.91 -8.68 -22.45
N PRO A 440 -24.44 -8.12 -23.55
CA PRO A 440 -25.52 -7.14 -23.51
C PRO A 440 -26.84 -7.69 -22.96
N ASN A 441 -27.01 -9.02 -22.95
CA ASN A 441 -28.18 -9.70 -22.37
C ASN A 441 -28.07 -9.92 -20.85
N ALA A 442 -26.94 -9.58 -20.22
CA ALA A 442 -26.80 -9.66 -18.78
C ALA A 442 -27.70 -8.63 -18.08
N THR A 443 -28.21 -9.01 -16.91
CA THR A 443 -29.09 -8.18 -16.07
C THR A 443 -28.51 -8.09 -14.66
N LEU A 444 -28.35 -6.87 -14.16
CA LEU A 444 -27.95 -6.62 -12.77
C LEU A 444 -29.19 -6.60 -11.87
N ILE A 445 -29.14 -7.32 -10.76
CA ILE A 445 -30.16 -7.36 -9.70
C ILE A 445 -29.49 -7.30 -8.33
N SER A 446 -30.12 -6.72 -7.31
CA SER A 446 -29.57 -6.77 -5.95
C SER A 446 -29.88 -8.11 -5.28
N SER A 447 -31.07 -8.67 -5.54
CA SER A 447 -31.54 -9.97 -5.08
C SER A 447 -32.61 -10.52 -6.03
N LEU A 448 -32.95 -11.80 -5.88
CA LEU A 448 -34.04 -12.42 -6.66
C LEU A 448 -35.41 -11.76 -6.39
N ASP A 449 -35.59 -11.10 -5.24
CA ASP A 449 -36.83 -10.44 -4.85
C ASP A 449 -37.09 -9.15 -5.66
N GLU A 450 -36.10 -8.66 -6.43
CA GLU A 450 -36.22 -7.48 -7.30
C GLU A 450 -36.58 -7.82 -8.76
N LEU A 451 -36.71 -9.11 -9.08
CA LEU A 451 -37.17 -9.52 -10.40
C LEU A 451 -38.60 -9.04 -10.63
N ASN A 452 -38.87 -8.43 -11.78
CA ASN A 452 -40.25 -8.13 -12.18
C ASN A 452 -40.98 -9.40 -12.63
N ASP A 453 -42.31 -9.36 -12.71
CA ASP A 453 -43.16 -10.51 -13.10
C ASP A 453 -42.67 -11.23 -14.36
N THR A 454 -42.14 -10.51 -15.35
CA THR A 454 -41.62 -11.12 -16.59
C THR A 454 -40.29 -11.82 -16.35
N GLN A 455 -39.41 -11.24 -15.54
CA GLN A 455 -38.12 -11.84 -15.19
C GLN A 455 -38.27 -13.03 -14.25
N GLU A 456 -39.23 -13.00 -13.34
CA GLU A 456 -39.57 -14.11 -12.45
C GLU A 456 -40.18 -15.30 -13.23
N GLN A 457 -41.08 -15.01 -14.19
CA GLN A 457 -41.62 -16.04 -15.10
C GLN A 457 -40.57 -16.64 -16.03
N ASP A 458 -39.53 -15.88 -16.35
CA ASP A 458 -38.40 -16.29 -17.20
C ASP A 458 -37.20 -16.82 -16.39
N LEU A 459 -37.35 -17.09 -15.08
CA LEU A 459 -36.22 -17.45 -14.22
C LEU A 459 -35.49 -18.71 -14.72
N ASP A 460 -36.24 -19.66 -15.28
CA ASP A 460 -35.76 -20.90 -15.90
C ASP A 460 -34.96 -20.67 -17.19
N LYS A 461 -35.03 -19.47 -17.78
CA LYS A 461 -34.28 -19.08 -18.98
C LYS A 461 -32.92 -18.46 -18.68
N TYR A 462 -32.60 -18.17 -17.42
CA TYR A 462 -31.26 -17.73 -17.05
C TYR A 462 -30.34 -18.94 -16.91
N GLU A 463 -29.28 -18.96 -17.72
CA GLU A 463 -28.36 -20.10 -17.81
C GLU A 463 -27.35 -20.10 -16.66
N VAL A 464 -27.01 -18.91 -16.16
CA VAL A 464 -25.98 -18.71 -15.14
C VAL A 464 -26.22 -17.41 -14.36
N ALA A 465 -25.84 -17.43 -13.08
CA ALA A 465 -25.66 -16.24 -12.27
C ALA A 465 -24.17 -16.00 -11.98
N ILE A 466 -23.72 -14.76 -12.15
CA ILE A 466 -22.41 -14.27 -11.71
C ILE A 466 -22.63 -13.49 -10.41
N LEU A 467 -22.14 -14.03 -9.30
CA LEU A 467 -22.30 -13.44 -7.97
C LEU A 467 -20.97 -12.83 -7.51
N VAL A 468 -20.94 -11.52 -7.35
CA VAL A 468 -19.73 -10.77 -6.96
C VAL A 468 -19.84 -10.36 -5.50
N ILE A 469 -19.09 -11.04 -4.65
CA ILE A 469 -19.22 -11.04 -3.18
C ILE A 469 -17.90 -10.70 -2.49
N GLY A 470 -17.86 -10.75 -1.16
CA GLY A 470 -16.62 -10.65 -0.39
C GLY A 470 -16.53 -9.42 0.50
N GLU A 471 -15.31 -8.98 0.79
CA GLU A 471 -15.03 -7.94 1.77
C GLU A 471 -15.43 -6.54 1.27
N GLN A 472 -15.58 -5.62 2.22
CA GLN A 472 -15.61 -4.17 1.99
C GLN A 472 -14.21 -3.58 2.20
N PRO A 473 -13.95 -2.34 1.74
CA PRO A 473 -12.66 -1.67 1.96
C PRO A 473 -12.30 -1.54 3.44
N TYR A 474 -11.02 -1.77 3.73
CA TYR A 474 -10.38 -1.55 5.03
C TYR A 474 -8.89 -1.25 4.84
N ALA A 475 -8.26 -0.66 5.85
CA ALA A 475 -6.81 -0.47 5.92
C ALA A 475 -6.31 -0.60 7.36
N GLU A 476 -5.10 -1.13 7.51
CA GLU A 476 -4.38 -1.22 8.80
C GLU A 476 -5.21 -1.97 9.85
N GLY A 477 -5.08 -1.62 11.14
CA GLY A 477 -5.79 -2.29 12.22
C GLY A 477 -7.33 -2.30 12.12
N VAL A 478 -7.95 -1.45 11.29
CA VAL A 478 -9.39 -1.58 10.98
C VAL A 478 -9.67 -2.86 10.21
N GLY A 479 -8.72 -3.29 9.38
CA GLY A 479 -8.77 -4.55 8.65
C GLY A 479 -8.45 -5.76 9.50
N ASP A 480 -8.02 -5.64 10.75
CA ASP A 480 -7.67 -6.83 11.53
C ASP A 480 -8.91 -7.72 11.72
N ILE A 481 -8.69 -9.03 11.68
CA ILE A 481 -9.67 -10.02 12.12
C ILE A 481 -9.20 -10.53 13.47
N ARG A 482 -10.00 -10.34 14.53
CA ARG A 482 -9.61 -10.72 15.89
C ARG A 482 -10.67 -11.59 16.53
N GLU A 483 -10.31 -12.84 16.81
CA GLU A 483 -11.23 -13.83 17.41
C GLU A 483 -11.67 -13.44 18.83
N SER A 484 -10.76 -12.84 19.61
CA SER A 484 -10.97 -12.45 21.01
C SER A 484 -10.07 -11.27 21.40
N ASP A 485 -10.53 -10.46 22.35
CA ASP A 485 -9.73 -9.39 22.96
C ASP A 485 -8.64 -9.94 23.91
N GLU A 486 -8.74 -11.20 24.34
CA GLU A 486 -7.71 -11.84 25.20
C GLU A 486 -6.34 -11.88 24.51
N ILE A 487 -6.32 -12.08 23.19
CA ILE A 487 -5.09 -12.12 22.38
C ILE A 487 -4.37 -10.77 22.42
N ILE A 488 -5.11 -9.67 22.54
CA ILE A 488 -4.53 -8.33 22.66
C ILE A 488 -3.77 -8.19 23.97
N VAL A 489 -4.33 -8.67 25.08
CA VAL A 489 -3.69 -8.62 26.39
C VAL A 489 -2.43 -9.48 26.40
N GLU A 490 -2.52 -10.70 25.86
CA GLU A 490 -1.38 -11.60 25.74
C GLU A 490 -0.24 -10.98 24.93
N MET A 491 -0.54 -10.53 23.70
CA MET A 491 0.45 -9.95 22.79
C MET A 491 1.00 -8.62 23.32
N GLY A 492 0.13 -7.73 23.79
CA GLY A 492 0.49 -6.41 24.31
C GLY A 492 1.36 -6.47 25.56
N SER A 493 1.17 -7.48 26.42
CA SER A 493 2.01 -7.69 27.62
C SER A 493 3.48 -8.03 27.30
N GLN A 494 3.79 -8.37 26.04
CA GLN A 494 5.12 -8.74 25.58
C GLN A 494 5.83 -7.61 24.83
N ILE A 495 5.22 -6.43 24.72
CA ILE A 495 5.77 -5.26 24.03
C ILE A 495 6.29 -4.24 25.06
N ASP A 496 7.51 -3.77 24.83
CA ASP A 496 8.08 -2.59 25.50
C ASP A 496 7.72 -1.36 24.66
N GLY A 497 6.61 -0.71 25.03
CA GLY A 497 6.00 0.42 24.33
C GLY A 497 4.48 0.30 24.24
N GLN A 498 3.88 1.12 23.38
CA GLN A 498 2.44 1.16 23.18
C GLN A 498 2.04 0.57 21.82
N ILE A 499 0.75 0.30 21.63
CA ILE A 499 0.18 -0.15 20.35
C ILE A 499 -1.07 0.65 20.06
N ASN A 500 -1.25 1.01 18.79
CA ASN A 500 -2.50 1.61 18.34
C ASN A 500 -3.47 0.50 17.97
N LEU A 501 -4.50 0.29 18.78
CA LEU A 501 -5.50 -0.74 18.53
C LEU A 501 -6.77 -0.11 17.99
N LEU A 502 -7.10 -0.45 16.75
CA LEU A 502 -8.33 -0.04 16.11
C LEU A 502 -9.42 -1.10 16.30
N GLN A 503 -10.66 -0.71 16.01
CA GLN A 503 -11.78 -1.65 15.97
C GLN A 503 -11.58 -2.61 14.78
N PRO A 504 -11.63 -3.93 15.01
CA PRO A 504 -11.31 -4.90 13.98
C PRO A 504 -12.49 -5.04 13.00
N TYR A 505 -12.19 -5.45 11.77
CA TYR A 505 -13.18 -5.65 10.70
C TYR A 505 -14.18 -6.76 11.07
N GLY A 506 -13.68 -7.79 11.75
CA GLY A 506 -14.47 -8.94 12.12
C GLY A 506 -13.78 -9.83 13.13
N LYS A 507 -14.46 -10.93 13.47
CA LYS A 507 -14.01 -11.89 14.49
C LYS A 507 -13.73 -13.29 13.95
N SER A 508 -13.83 -13.49 12.63
CA SER A 508 -13.59 -14.79 12.00
C SER A 508 -13.20 -14.60 10.54
N LEU A 509 -12.26 -15.42 10.06
CA LEU A 509 -11.92 -15.53 8.64
C LEU A 509 -12.94 -16.34 7.84
N GLU A 510 -13.97 -16.92 8.47
CA GLU A 510 -15.04 -17.61 7.76
C GLU A 510 -15.94 -16.61 7.05
N LEU A 511 -15.97 -16.68 5.70
CA LEU A 511 -16.77 -15.76 4.88
C LEU A 511 -18.26 -15.83 5.25
N ALA A 512 -18.79 -17.03 5.49
CA ALA A 512 -20.16 -17.24 5.95
C ALA A 512 -20.51 -16.54 7.29
N LYS A 513 -19.52 -16.27 8.15
CA LYS A 513 -19.71 -15.54 9.42
C LYS A 513 -19.46 -14.05 9.24
N LEU A 514 -18.50 -13.68 8.40
CA LEU A 514 -18.12 -12.30 8.15
C LEU A 514 -19.16 -11.58 7.29
N HIS A 515 -19.68 -12.27 6.27
CA HIS A 515 -20.67 -11.81 5.30
C HIS A 515 -21.76 -12.87 5.09
N PRO A 516 -22.60 -13.15 6.09
CA PRO A 516 -23.66 -14.16 5.98
C PRO A 516 -24.62 -13.90 4.81
N GLU A 517 -24.78 -12.64 4.41
CA GLU A 517 -25.58 -12.22 3.26
C GLU A 517 -25.08 -12.81 1.92
N ASP A 518 -23.77 -12.98 1.76
CA ASP A 518 -23.17 -13.51 0.53
C ASP A 518 -23.50 -15.00 0.36
N GLY A 519 -23.39 -15.77 1.44
CA GLY A 519 -23.77 -17.19 1.45
C GLY A 519 -25.27 -17.39 1.28
N GLU A 520 -26.11 -16.50 1.83
CA GLU A 520 -27.56 -16.53 1.58
C GLU A 520 -27.88 -16.27 0.12
N LEU A 521 -27.23 -15.28 -0.50
CA LEU A 521 -27.38 -14.98 -1.92
C LEU A 521 -27.08 -16.20 -2.79
N ILE A 522 -25.92 -16.85 -2.58
CA ILE A 522 -25.54 -18.05 -3.34
C ILE A 522 -26.61 -19.15 -3.21
N ARG A 523 -27.04 -19.47 -1.99
CA ARG A 523 -28.04 -20.52 -1.73
C ARG A 523 -29.38 -20.22 -2.39
N ARG A 524 -29.79 -18.95 -2.44
CA ARG A 524 -31.05 -18.56 -3.09
C ARG A 524 -31.02 -18.86 -4.59
N PHE A 525 -29.92 -18.59 -5.28
CA PHE A 525 -29.78 -18.92 -6.71
C PHE A 525 -29.65 -20.43 -6.94
N GLU A 526 -28.88 -21.13 -6.10
CA GLU A 526 -28.75 -22.59 -6.14
C GLU A 526 -30.11 -23.28 -5.98
N ALA A 527 -30.95 -22.81 -5.06
CA ALA A 527 -32.29 -23.36 -4.82
C ALA A 527 -33.24 -23.23 -6.03
N GLN A 528 -32.96 -22.30 -6.96
CA GLN A 528 -33.69 -22.14 -8.22
C GLN A 528 -33.10 -22.98 -9.37
N GLY A 529 -32.05 -23.78 -9.09
CA GLY A 529 -31.37 -24.59 -10.09
C GLY A 529 -30.49 -23.79 -11.05
N ILE A 530 -30.19 -22.51 -10.73
CA ILE A 530 -29.34 -21.66 -11.55
C ILE A 530 -27.87 -21.97 -11.24
N SER A 531 -27.06 -22.19 -12.28
CA SER A 531 -25.61 -22.41 -12.09
C SER A 531 -24.92 -21.13 -11.64
N VAL A 532 -23.99 -21.23 -10.69
CA VAL A 532 -23.37 -20.07 -10.02
C VAL A 532 -21.88 -19.96 -10.36
N VAL A 533 -21.48 -18.79 -10.86
CA VAL A 533 -20.09 -18.34 -10.93
C VAL A 533 -19.86 -17.30 -9.84
N THR A 534 -19.02 -17.62 -8.86
CA THR A 534 -18.70 -16.71 -7.76
C THR A 534 -17.39 -15.97 -8.04
N VAL A 535 -17.42 -14.65 -7.91
CA VAL A 535 -16.25 -13.76 -7.98
C VAL A 535 -16.05 -13.16 -6.59
N LEU A 536 -14.98 -13.57 -5.91
CA LEU A 536 -14.66 -13.11 -4.56
C LEU A 536 -13.71 -11.91 -4.61
N VAL A 537 -14.19 -10.75 -4.18
CA VAL A 537 -13.36 -9.56 -3.92
C VAL A 537 -12.90 -9.61 -2.47
N SER A 538 -11.60 -9.75 -2.22
CA SER A 538 -11.04 -9.82 -0.87
C SER A 538 -9.58 -9.35 -0.82
N GLY A 539 -9.16 -8.78 0.30
CA GLY A 539 -7.76 -8.41 0.53
C GLY A 539 -6.89 -9.58 1.01
N ARG A 540 -7.47 -10.77 1.18
CA ARG A 540 -6.80 -11.94 1.75
C ARG A 540 -7.52 -13.25 1.42
N PRO A 541 -6.87 -14.41 1.61
CA PRO A 541 -7.55 -15.69 1.70
C PRO A 541 -8.53 -15.71 2.88
N LEU A 542 -9.71 -16.27 2.65
CA LEU A 542 -10.75 -16.49 3.66
C LEU A 542 -11.12 -17.97 3.71
N ILE A 543 -11.79 -18.41 4.78
CA ILE A 543 -12.38 -19.75 4.81
C ILE A 543 -13.71 -19.68 4.04
N ILE A 544 -13.72 -20.27 2.85
CA ILE A 544 -14.79 -20.15 1.85
C ILE A 544 -15.49 -21.49 1.55
N ASN A 545 -15.27 -22.53 2.35
CA ASN A 545 -15.74 -23.88 2.04
C ASN A 545 -17.24 -23.95 1.71
N PRO A 546 -18.15 -23.28 2.46
CA PRO A 546 -19.57 -23.26 2.12
C PRO A 546 -19.85 -22.64 0.75
N GLU A 547 -19.29 -21.47 0.49
CA GLU A 547 -19.51 -20.71 -0.75
C GLU A 547 -18.89 -21.44 -1.96
N LEU A 548 -17.71 -22.03 -1.79
CA LEU A 548 -17.02 -22.83 -2.80
C LEU A 548 -17.83 -24.09 -3.18
N ASN A 549 -18.44 -24.75 -2.21
CA ASN A 549 -19.25 -25.95 -2.45
C ASN A 549 -20.53 -25.62 -3.22
N SER A 550 -21.18 -24.50 -2.90
CA SER A 550 -22.40 -24.02 -3.57
C SER A 550 -22.16 -23.22 -4.86
N SER A 551 -20.91 -23.15 -5.35
CA SER A 551 -20.56 -22.48 -6.61
C SER A 551 -20.11 -23.49 -7.66
N ASN A 552 -20.50 -23.35 -8.93
CA ASN A 552 -20.00 -24.18 -10.03
C ASN A 552 -18.61 -23.72 -10.50
N ALA A 553 -18.37 -22.41 -10.52
CA ALA A 553 -17.04 -21.84 -10.70
C ALA A 553 -16.76 -20.80 -9.60
N PHE A 554 -15.49 -20.66 -9.21
CA PHE A 554 -15.08 -19.75 -8.14
C PHE A 554 -13.77 -19.06 -8.51
N ILE A 555 -13.77 -17.73 -8.51
CA ILE A 555 -12.64 -16.88 -8.90
C ILE A 555 -12.23 -16.04 -7.69
N ALA A 556 -10.96 -16.12 -7.29
CA ALA A 556 -10.37 -15.15 -6.39
C ALA A 556 -9.99 -13.89 -7.19
N ALA A 557 -10.72 -12.81 -6.95
CA ALA A 557 -10.52 -11.54 -7.64
C ALA A 557 -9.61 -10.56 -6.89
N TRP A 558 -9.26 -10.87 -5.65
CA TRP A 558 -8.47 -9.99 -4.79
C TRP A 558 -9.12 -8.60 -4.68
N LEU A 559 -8.32 -7.53 -4.75
CA LEU A 559 -8.77 -6.15 -4.91
C LEU A 559 -8.27 -5.66 -6.29
N PRO A 560 -9.05 -5.81 -7.37
CA PRO A 560 -8.56 -5.62 -8.74
C PRO A 560 -8.33 -4.15 -9.15
N GLY A 561 -8.72 -3.16 -8.35
CA GLY A 561 -8.53 -1.75 -8.70
C GLY A 561 -9.60 -1.23 -9.68
N SER A 562 -9.29 -0.20 -10.48
CA SER A 562 -10.32 0.55 -11.22
C SER A 562 -10.85 -0.15 -12.49
N GLU A 563 -10.16 -1.17 -13.00
CA GLU A 563 -10.41 -1.73 -14.34
C GLU A 563 -11.16 -3.07 -14.29
N GLY A 564 -12.41 -3.04 -13.78
CA GLY A 564 -13.27 -4.23 -13.64
C GLY A 564 -13.52 -5.02 -14.94
N GLN A 565 -13.30 -4.39 -16.10
CA GLN A 565 -13.28 -5.07 -17.41
C GLN A 565 -12.30 -6.25 -17.49
N GLY A 566 -11.18 -6.21 -16.76
CA GLY A 566 -10.24 -7.34 -16.74
C GLY A 566 -10.86 -8.62 -16.17
N VAL A 567 -11.89 -8.51 -15.34
CA VAL A 567 -12.65 -9.67 -14.84
C VAL A 567 -13.51 -10.27 -15.94
N SER A 568 -14.22 -9.44 -16.70
CA SER A 568 -15.04 -9.90 -17.82
C SER A 568 -14.21 -10.53 -18.94
N ASP A 569 -12.99 -10.04 -19.18
CA ASP A 569 -12.09 -10.61 -20.18
C ASP A 569 -11.84 -12.11 -19.93
N LEU A 570 -11.79 -12.53 -18.66
CA LEU A 570 -11.59 -13.93 -18.27
C LEU A 570 -12.89 -14.72 -18.13
N ILE A 571 -13.98 -14.11 -17.66
CA ILE A 571 -15.25 -14.84 -17.54
C ILE A 571 -15.76 -15.24 -18.93
N PHE A 572 -15.50 -14.43 -19.96
CA PHE A 572 -15.98 -14.66 -21.33
C PHE A 572 -14.91 -15.14 -22.32
N GLY A 573 -13.68 -15.43 -21.86
CA GLY A 573 -12.63 -16.06 -22.66
C GLY A 573 -11.96 -15.16 -23.69
N ASP A 574 -11.97 -13.84 -23.48
CA ASP A 574 -11.17 -12.90 -24.28
C ASP A 574 -9.68 -12.93 -23.90
N ASP A 575 -9.37 -13.43 -22.70
CA ASP A 575 -8.02 -13.79 -22.25
C ASP A 575 -8.10 -15.08 -21.40
N ASN A 576 -6.97 -15.66 -21.01
CA ASN A 576 -6.90 -16.89 -20.21
C ASN A 576 -6.48 -16.62 -18.77
N PHE A 577 -7.00 -17.42 -17.83
CA PHE A 577 -6.48 -17.42 -16.46
C PHE A 577 -5.00 -17.83 -16.43
N SER A 578 -4.16 -16.95 -15.89
CA SER A 578 -2.74 -17.20 -15.65
C SER A 578 -2.33 -17.09 -14.19
N GLY A 579 -3.13 -16.39 -13.38
CA GLY A 579 -2.81 -16.12 -11.98
C GLY A 579 -2.72 -17.39 -11.16
N LYS A 580 -1.77 -17.39 -10.21
CA LYS A 580 -1.52 -18.48 -9.27
C LYS A 580 -1.52 -17.93 -7.85
N LEU A 581 -1.98 -18.70 -6.88
CA LEU A 581 -1.98 -18.26 -5.48
C LEU A 581 -0.56 -17.92 -5.01
N SER A 582 -0.36 -16.70 -4.53
CA SER A 582 0.86 -16.28 -3.81
C SER A 582 0.75 -16.43 -2.29
N PHE A 583 -0.40 -16.91 -1.82
CA PHE A 583 -0.73 -17.21 -0.44
C PHE A 583 -1.43 -18.57 -0.34
N THR A 584 -1.19 -19.28 0.75
CA THR A 584 -1.90 -20.52 1.07
C THR A 584 -3.36 -20.21 1.35
N TRP A 585 -4.27 -20.95 0.72
CA TRP A 585 -5.70 -20.81 0.99
C TRP A 585 -6.13 -21.73 2.14
N PRO A 586 -6.66 -21.19 3.26
CA PRO A 586 -6.94 -22.00 4.44
C PRO A 586 -8.18 -22.89 4.25
N LYS A 587 -8.12 -24.10 4.81
CA LYS A 587 -9.28 -25.01 4.91
C LYS A 587 -10.10 -24.79 6.19
N GLN A 588 -9.45 -24.37 7.27
CA GLN A 588 -10.03 -24.11 8.59
C GLN A 588 -9.17 -23.10 9.35
N LEU A 589 -9.71 -22.53 10.44
CA LEU A 589 -9.03 -21.47 11.23
C LEU A 589 -7.67 -21.92 11.79
N LYS A 590 -7.56 -23.17 12.26
CA LYS A 590 -6.35 -23.70 12.92
C LYS A 590 -5.20 -24.07 11.96
N THR A 591 -5.32 -23.83 10.66
CA THR A 591 -4.39 -24.36 9.63
C THR A 591 -3.61 -23.28 8.89
N LEU A 592 -3.40 -22.12 9.52
CA LEU A 592 -2.63 -21.03 8.92
C LEU A 592 -1.19 -21.52 8.61
N ASN A 593 -0.78 -21.39 7.36
CA ASN A 593 0.59 -21.57 6.83
C ASN A 593 1.23 -22.96 6.91
N THR A 594 0.44 -24.05 6.84
CA THR A 594 1.01 -25.39 6.63
C THR A 594 0.42 -26.07 5.40
N ASP A 595 1.28 -26.31 4.41
CA ASP A 595 0.93 -26.93 3.12
C ASP A 595 0.16 -28.25 3.27
N SER A 596 0.44 -29.03 4.32
CA SER A 596 -0.20 -30.33 4.56
C SER A 596 -1.69 -30.26 4.88
N THR A 597 -2.24 -29.06 5.12
CA THR A 597 -3.65 -28.87 5.51
C THR A 597 -4.39 -27.77 4.75
N ALA A 598 -3.73 -27.18 3.75
CA ALA A 598 -4.31 -26.14 2.88
C ALA A 598 -5.54 -26.65 2.10
N LEU A 599 -6.49 -25.76 1.82
CA LEU A 599 -7.54 -26.02 0.83
C LEU A 599 -6.94 -25.93 -0.57
N PHE A 600 -6.12 -24.91 -0.80
CA PHE A 600 -5.30 -24.73 -2.01
C PHE A 600 -3.92 -24.24 -1.58
N SER A 601 -2.86 -24.91 -2.04
CA SER A 601 -1.47 -24.50 -1.75
C SER A 601 -1.05 -23.30 -2.62
N VAL A 602 0.04 -22.63 -2.21
CA VAL A 602 0.75 -21.66 -3.06
C VAL A 602 1.05 -22.27 -4.43
N GLY A 603 0.90 -21.47 -5.49
CA GLY A 603 1.07 -21.90 -6.87
C GLY A 603 -0.16 -22.57 -7.50
N PHE A 604 -1.24 -22.79 -6.73
CA PHE A 604 -2.51 -23.29 -7.27
C PHE A 604 -3.20 -22.25 -8.15
N GLY A 605 -3.95 -22.71 -9.16
CA GLY A 605 -4.78 -21.89 -10.03
C GLY A 605 -5.12 -22.67 -11.30
N LEU A 606 -6.40 -22.82 -11.58
CA LEU A 606 -6.87 -23.56 -12.76
C LEU A 606 -6.70 -22.72 -14.04
N LYS A 607 -6.85 -23.41 -15.17
CA LYS A 607 -7.02 -22.84 -16.51
C LYS A 607 -8.37 -23.32 -17.07
N TYR A 608 -8.77 -22.84 -18.23
CA TYR A 608 -9.95 -23.36 -18.94
C TYR A 608 -9.86 -24.85 -19.25
#